data_AF-A0A2N1TGG3-F1
#
_entry.id   AF-A0A2N1TGG3-F1
#
_cell.length_a   1.000
_cell.length_b   1.000
_cell.length_c   1.000
_cell.angle_alpha   90.00
_cell.angle_beta   90.00
_cell.angle_gamma   90.00
#
_symmetry.space_group_name_H-M   'P 1'
#
loop_
_entity.id
_entity.type
_entity.pdbx_description
1 polymer ?
#
loop_
_entity_poly.entity_id
_entity_poly.type
_entity_poly.pdbx_seq_one_letter_code
_entity_poly.pdbx_strand_id
1 'polypeptide(L)'
;MERVYMYGFYERLWHWTMAAGVLILIVTGFEIHYSGSVTILGLENAVVIHNVLAFIIVANAFLSLFYHITTGEIKQFFSVNRIFLKEATVQTLYYIHGIFRGEAHPMAKTRDRKLNPLQQITYVGLLNILLPFQVITGILIWSAGYWPSWGSMLGGLTIIAPLHNLGSWMILTFLVVHVYLTTTGHTVLANIKAMVTGFDDVEIIEESQQVRTMLGMKLKDLVKAVIDTVMKKDRT
;
A
#
# COMPACT_ATOMS: atom_id res chain seq x y z
N MET A 1 -21.70 -15.65 1.96
CA MET A 1 -20.82 -14.84 1.12
C MET A 1 -21.53 -14.57 -0.20
N GLU A 2 -21.36 -13.38 -0.76
CA GLU A 2 -21.85 -13.00 -2.09
C GLU A 2 -20.66 -12.75 -3.00
N ARG A 3 -20.74 -13.25 -4.23
CA ARG A 3 -19.68 -13.05 -5.23
C ARG A 3 -19.89 -11.73 -5.94
N VAL A 4 -19.02 -10.76 -5.67
CA VAL A 4 -19.13 -9.39 -6.18
C VAL A 4 -17.98 -9.12 -7.17
N TYR A 5 -18.32 -8.49 -8.31
CA TYR A 5 -17.30 -7.97 -9.21
C TYR A 5 -16.68 -6.71 -8.62
N MET A 6 -15.54 -6.89 -7.96
CA MET A 6 -14.88 -5.90 -7.10
C MET A 6 -13.88 -5.04 -7.88
N TYR A 7 -13.09 -5.66 -8.75
CA TYR A 7 -11.99 -4.98 -9.44
C TYR A 7 -12.17 -5.01 -10.94
N GLY A 8 -12.13 -3.84 -11.59
CA GLY A 8 -12.24 -3.70 -13.04
C GLY A 8 -11.02 -4.27 -13.79
N PHE A 9 -11.16 -4.56 -15.08
CA PHE A 9 -10.02 -5.06 -15.89
C PHE A 9 -8.83 -4.09 -15.87
N TYR A 10 -9.09 -2.81 -16.07
CA TYR A 10 -8.08 -1.76 -16.02
C TYR A 10 -7.35 -1.74 -14.67
N GLU A 11 -8.09 -1.75 -13.56
CA GLU A 11 -7.52 -1.74 -12.20
C GLU A 11 -6.56 -2.92 -11.99
N ARG A 12 -6.93 -4.11 -12.50
CA ARG A 12 -6.10 -5.31 -12.42
C ARG A 12 -4.85 -5.21 -13.27
N LEU A 13 -4.99 -4.79 -14.53
CA LEU A 13 -3.85 -4.62 -15.43
C LEU A 13 -2.86 -3.60 -14.87
N TRP A 14 -3.36 -2.45 -14.41
CA TRP A 14 -2.56 -1.41 -13.79
C TRP A 14 -1.80 -1.94 -12.57
N HIS A 15 -2.49 -2.65 -11.68
CA HIS A 15 -1.90 -3.19 -10.46
C HIS A 15 -0.80 -4.20 -10.75
N TRP A 16 -1.04 -5.19 -11.62
CA TRP A 16 -0.04 -6.21 -11.93
C TRP A 16 1.17 -5.64 -12.68
N THR A 17 0.95 -4.64 -13.55
CA THR A 17 2.04 -3.89 -14.18
C THR A 17 2.86 -3.14 -13.14
N MET A 18 2.21 -2.47 -12.19
CA MET A 18 2.88 -1.77 -11.08
C MET A 18 3.66 -2.76 -10.20
N ALA A 19 3.05 -3.86 -9.79
CA ALA A 19 3.66 -4.86 -8.92
C ALA A 19 4.91 -5.49 -9.56
N ALA A 20 4.81 -5.92 -10.82
CA ALA A 20 5.95 -6.48 -11.55
C ALA A 20 7.07 -5.46 -11.71
N GLY A 21 6.74 -4.21 -12.10
CA GLY A 21 7.75 -3.17 -12.27
C GLY A 21 8.43 -2.78 -10.95
N VAL A 22 7.70 -2.65 -9.85
CA VAL A 22 8.27 -2.36 -8.52
C VAL A 22 9.20 -3.47 -8.07
N LEU A 23 8.85 -4.75 -8.27
CA LEU A 23 9.72 -5.87 -7.95
C LEU A 23 11.05 -5.81 -8.72
N ILE A 24 11.01 -5.55 -10.02
CA ILE A 24 12.23 -5.45 -10.84
C ILE A 24 13.02 -4.18 -10.47
N LEU A 25 12.36 -3.06 -10.16
CA LEU A 25 13.02 -1.85 -9.69
C LEU A 25 13.75 -2.08 -8.36
N ILE A 26 13.17 -2.85 -7.44
CA ILE A 26 13.82 -3.25 -6.19
C ILE A 26 15.07 -4.10 -6.49
N VAL A 27 14.94 -5.13 -7.33
CA VAL A 27 16.07 -6.02 -7.68
C VAL A 27 17.21 -5.25 -8.34
N THR A 28 16.91 -4.45 -9.36
CA THR A 28 17.90 -3.63 -10.05
C THR A 28 18.49 -2.55 -9.13
N GLY A 29 17.66 -1.94 -8.27
CA GLY A 29 18.12 -0.97 -7.28
C GLY A 29 19.08 -1.56 -6.24
N PHE A 30 18.83 -2.80 -5.79
CA PHE A 30 19.75 -3.53 -4.92
C PHE A 30 21.10 -3.80 -5.60
N GLU A 31 21.09 -4.23 -6.86
CA GLU A 31 22.32 -4.45 -7.63
C GLU A 31 23.11 -3.16 -7.87
N ILE A 32 22.42 -2.04 -8.14
CA ILE A 32 23.05 -0.71 -8.28
C ILE A 32 23.67 -0.27 -6.94
N HIS A 33 22.96 -0.44 -5.83
CA HIS A 33 23.43 0.00 -4.51
C HIS A 33 24.62 -0.82 -4.01
N TYR A 34 24.62 -2.13 -4.22
CA TYR A 34 25.68 -3.06 -3.82
C TYR A 34 26.56 -3.49 -5.00
N SER A 35 26.82 -2.56 -5.93
CA SER A 35 27.65 -2.82 -7.11
C SER A 35 29.01 -3.41 -6.72
N GLY A 36 29.40 -4.49 -7.39
CA GLY A 36 30.65 -5.24 -7.10
C GLY A 36 30.49 -6.40 -6.11
N SER A 37 29.46 -6.41 -5.27
CA SER A 37 29.16 -7.53 -4.35
C SER A 37 27.99 -8.39 -4.85
N VAL A 38 27.05 -7.79 -5.58
CA VAL A 38 25.92 -8.47 -6.21
C VAL A 38 26.06 -8.32 -7.73
N THR A 39 25.90 -9.41 -8.47
CA THR A 39 25.91 -9.39 -9.94
C THR A 39 24.88 -10.38 -10.44
N ILE A 40 23.71 -9.87 -10.82
CA ILE A 40 22.60 -10.67 -11.38
C ILE A 40 22.49 -10.35 -12.87
N LEU A 41 22.43 -9.06 -13.23
CA LEU A 41 22.30 -8.59 -14.61
C LEU A 41 23.58 -7.94 -15.13
N GLY A 42 24.48 -7.51 -14.23
CA GLY A 42 25.60 -6.62 -14.51
C GLY A 42 25.18 -5.16 -14.34
N LEU A 43 26.08 -4.33 -13.80
CA LEU A 43 25.77 -2.94 -13.41
C LEU A 43 25.15 -2.12 -14.54
N GLU A 44 25.71 -2.20 -15.75
CA GLU A 44 25.21 -1.46 -16.92
C GLU A 44 23.76 -1.84 -17.23
N ASN A 45 23.46 -3.14 -17.33
CA ASN A 45 22.11 -3.63 -17.59
C ASN A 45 21.16 -3.28 -16.45
N ALA A 46 21.60 -3.41 -15.20
CA ALA A 46 20.80 -3.04 -14.03
C ALA A 46 20.38 -1.58 -14.08
N VAL A 47 21.31 -0.66 -14.39
CA VAL A 47 21.03 0.78 -14.54
C VAL A 47 20.06 1.05 -15.69
N VAL A 48 20.29 0.45 -16.87
CA VAL A 48 19.43 0.65 -18.05
C VAL A 48 18.01 0.15 -17.77
N ILE A 49 17.86 -1.07 -17.26
CA ILE A 49 16.57 -1.68 -16.95
C ILE A 49 15.86 -0.87 -15.85
N HIS A 50 16.58 -0.45 -14.81
CA HIS A 50 16.01 0.36 -13.74
C HIS A 50 15.43 1.68 -14.28
N ASN A 51 16.19 2.41 -15.09
CA ASN A 51 15.74 3.69 -15.64
C ASN A 51 14.54 3.51 -16.58
N VAL A 52 14.59 2.56 -17.50
CA VAL A 52 13.49 2.29 -18.45
C VAL A 52 12.22 1.91 -17.69
N LEU A 53 12.32 0.99 -16.72
CA LEU A 53 11.17 0.61 -15.91
C LEU A 53 10.65 1.74 -15.03
N ALA A 54 11.52 2.60 -14.50
CA ALA A 54 11.10 3.75 -13.72
C ALA A 54 10.23 4.68 -14.56
N PHE A 55 10.61 4.98 -15.80
CA PHE A 55 9.78 5.77 -16.71
C PHE A 55 8.46 5.09 -17.07
N ILE A 56 8.47 3.78 -17.33
CA ILE A 56 7.24 3.00 -17.58
C ILE A 56 6.29 3.07 -16.37
N ILE A 57 6.82 2.91 -15.16
CA ILE A 57 6.02 2.94 -13.93
C ILE A 57 5.49 4.35 -13.65
N VAL A 58 6.27 5.40 -13.90
CA VAL A 58 5.79 6.79 -13.81
C VAL A 58 4.64 7.03 -14.79
N ALA A 59 4.77 6.58 -16.04
CA ALA A 59 3.70 6.68 -17.02
C ALA A 59 2.44 5.89 -16.59
N ASN A 60 2.62 4.67 -16.10
CA ASN A 60 1.53 3.84 -15.58
C ASN A 60 0.83 4.48 -14.36
N ALA A 61 1.59 5.11 -13.46
CA ALA A 61 1.04 5.86 -12.32
C ALA A 61 0.25 7.09 -12.77
N PHE A 62 0.77 7.85 -13.74
CA PHE A 62 0.07 9.01 -14.31
C PHE A 62 -1.24 8.62 -14.99
N LEU A 63 -1.24 7.55 -15.80
CA LEU A 63 -2.46 7.04 -16.43
C LEU A 63 -3.50 6.59 -15.39
N SER A 64 -3.05 6.00 -14.29
CA SER A 64 -3.93 5.63 -13.18
C SER A 64 -4.51 6.82 -12.45
N LEU A 65 -3.72 7.85 -12.19
CA LEU A 65 -4.23 9.11 -11.64
C LEU A 65 -5.32 9.68 -12.56
N PHE A 66 -5.07 9.73 -13.87
CA PHE A 66 -6.06 10.18 -14.86
C PHE A 66 -7.34 9.31 -14.83
N TYR A 67 -7.20 7.98 -14.80
CA TYR A 67 -8.33 7.06 -14.71
C TYR A 67 -9.18 7.30 -13.45
N HIS A 68 -8.56 7.41 -12.27
CA HIS A 68 -9.29 7.59 -11.01
C HIS A 68 -9.99 8.95 -10.92
N ILE A 69 -9.41 9.99 -11.53
CA ILE A 69 -10.04 11.30 -11.63
C ILE A 69 -11.26 11.24 -12.58
N THR A 70 -11.09 10.67 -13.78
CA THR A 70 -12.13 10.65 -14.81
C THR A 70 -13.31 9.72 -14.50
N THR A 71 -13.06 8.62 -13.79
CA THR A 71 -14.12 7.67 -13.37
C THR A 71 -14.77 8.03 -12.04
N GLY A 72 -14.20 8.97 -11.28
CA GLY A 72 -14.66 9.35 -9.94
C GLY A 72 -14.27 8.36 -8.83
N GLU A 73 -13.50 7.32 -9.17
CA GLU A 73 -12.98 6.30 -8.24
C GLU A 73 -12.02 6.92 -7.19
N ILE A 74 -11.52 8.15 -7.42
CA ILE A 74 -10.73 8.89 -6.45
C ILE A 74 -11.45 9.07 -5.09
N LYS A 75 -12.79 9.07 -5.08
CA LYS A 75 -13.60 9.19 -3.85
C LYS A 75 -13.32 8.06 -2.86
N GLN A 76 -12.91 6.88 -3.33
CA GLN A 76 -12.57 5.75 -2.46
C GLN A 76 -11.41 6.05 -1.50
N PHE A 77 -10.47 6.90 -1.92
CA PHE A 77 -9.30 7.27 -1.11
C PHE A 77 -9.61 8.36 -0.07
N PHE A 78 -10.65 9.16 -0.30
CA PHE A 78 -10.98 10.35 0.52
C PHE A 78 -12.35 10.24 1.19
N SER A 79 -12.87 9.03 1.40
CA SER A 79 -14.16 8.76 2.06
C SER A 79 -14.07 8.93 3.58
N VAL A 80 -13.59 10.09 4.05
CA VAL A 80 -13.46 10.44 5.46
C VAL A 80 -14.81 10.89 6.01
N ASN A 81 -15.25 10.25 7.10
CA ASN A 81 -16.51 10.54 7.78
C ASN A 81 -16.25 10.93 9.26
N ARG A 82 -17.29 11.35 9.99
CA ARG A 82 -17.17 11.76 11.41
C ARG A 82 -16.72 10.64 12.36
N ILE A 83 -16.87 9.38 11.95
CA ILE A 83 -16.50 8.19 12.74
C ILE A 83 -15.19 7.55 12.28
N PHE A 84 -14.49 8.14 11.31
CA PHE A 84 -13.30 7.57 10.68
C PHE A 84 -12.22 7.16 11.70
N LEU A 85 -11.97 8.00 12.70
CA LEU A 85 -11.02 7.70 13.76
C LEU A 85 -11.43 6.47 14.60
N LYS A 86 -12.73 6.28 14.83
CA LYS A 86 -13.24 5.08 15.51
C LYS A 86 -13.09 3.85 14.63
N GLU A 87 -13.46 3.95 13.35
CA GLU A 87 -13.31 2.85 12.39
C GLU A 87 -11.85 2.43 12.24
N ALA A 88 -10.92 3.40 12.14
CA ALA A 88 -9.49 3.16 12.11
C ALA A 88 -9.00 2.50 13.41
N THR A 89 -9.49 2.94 14.56
CA THR A 89 -9.14 2.34 15.86
C THR A 89 -9.59 0.87 15.92
N VAL A 90 -10.86 0.59 15.61
CA VAL A 90 -11.40 -0.79 15.58
C VAL A 90 -10.62 -1.67 14.60
N GLN A 91 -10.29 -1.14 13.42
CA GLN A 91 -9.51 -1.86 12.41
C GLN A 91 -8.08 -2.17 12.87
N THR A 92 -7.41 -1.23 13.55
CA THR A 92 -6.06 -1.44 14.12
C THR A 92 -6.07 -2.58 15.13
N LEU A 93 -7.09 -2.62 15.99
CA LEU A 93 -7.20 -3.63 17.03
C LEU A 93 -7.50 -5.02 16.46
N TYR A 94 -8.30 -5.07 15.42
CA TYR A 94 -8.49 -6.30 14.67
C TYR A 94 -7.16 -6.85 14.17
N TYR A 95 -6.30 -6.04 13.54
CA TYR A 95 -5.02 -6.51 13.02
C TYR A 95 -3.98 -6.85 14.10
N ILE A 96 -4.00 -6.15 15.25
CA ILE A 96 -3.07 -6.44 16.36
C ILE A 96 -3.51 -7.68 17.14
N HIS A 97 -4.81 -7.93 17.25
CA HIS A 97 -5.35 -8.91 18.20
C HIS A 97 -6.43 -9.82 17.62
N GLY A 98 -7.50 -9.25 17.05
CA GLY A 98 -8.68 -10.01 16.61
C GLY A 98 -8.38 -11.06 15.55
N ILE A 99 -7.44 -10.78 14.64
CA ILE A 99 -7.04 -11.65 13.54
C ILE A 99 -6.46 -12.99 14.04
N PHE A 100 -5.70 -12.96 15.14
CA PHE A 100 -5.11 -14.17 15.74
C PHE A 100 -6.13 -15.04 16.47
N ARG A 101 -7.33 -14.50 16.72
CA ARG A 101 -8.44 -15.20 17.36
C ARG A 101 -9.49 -15.69 16.36
N GLY A 102 -9.31 -15.42 15.07
CA GLY A 102 -10.31 -15.73 14.05
C GLY A 102 -11.59 -14.93 14.21
N GLU A 103 -11.52 -13.74 14.81
CA GLU A 103 -12.67 -12.84 14.88
C GLU A 103 -13.09 -12.39 13.47
N ALA A 104 -14.37 -12.08 13.29
CA ALA A 104 -14.88 -11.57 12.02
C ALA A 104 -14.25 -10.20 11.71
N HIS A 105 -13.97 -9.94 10.43
CA HIS A 105 -13.43 -8.65 10.00
C HIS A 105 -14.44 -7.54 10.36
N PRO A 106 -14.02 -6.43 11.00
CA PRO A 106 -14.95 -5.48 11.60
C PRO A 106 -15.77 -4.69 10.59
N MET A 107 -15.33 -4.63 9.34
CA MET A 107 -15.98 -3.86 8.28
C MET A 107 -16.13 -4.68 7.01
N ALA A 108 -17.35 -4.71 6.47
CA ALA A 108 -17.62 -5.31 5.18
C ALA A 108 -17.00 -4.48 4.07
N LYS A 109 -16.46 -5.19 3.10
CA LYS A 109 -16.01 -4.60 1.84
C LYS A 109 -17.22 -4.44 0.93
N THR A 110 -17.35 -3.33 0.23
CA THR A 110 -18.35 -3.18 -0.83
C THR A 110 -17.70 -2.61 -2.07
N ARG A 111 -18.40 -2.66 -3.21
CA ARG A 111 -17.87 -2.08 -4.45
C ARG A 111 -17.58 -0.58 -4.32
N ASP A 112 -18.43 0.14 -3.59
CA ASP A 112 -18.28 1.59 -3.37
C ASP A 112 -17.31 1.92 -2.23
N ARG A 113 -16.99 0.94 -1.38
CA ARG A 113 -16.03 1.06 -0.26
C ARG A 113 -15.07 -0.14 -0.26
N LYS A 114 -14.18 -0.16 -1.24
CA LYS A 114 -13.17 -1.22 -1.39
C LYS A 114 -12.08 -1.18 -0.31
N LEU A 115 -11.86 0.00 0.28
CA LEU A 115 -10.75 0.29 1.19
C LEU A 115 -11.23 0.49 2.64
N ASN A 116 -10.60 -0.24 3.57
CA ASN A 116 -10.73 0.07 5.00
C ASN A 116 -9.92 1.36 5.36
N PRO A 117 -10.19 2.02 6.50
CA PRO A 117 -9.55 3.27 6.89
C PRO A 117 -8.03 3.20 6.96
N LEU A 118 -7.47 2.08 7.43
CA LEU A 118 -6.02 1.89 7.46
C LEU A 118 -5.45 1.83 6.04
N GLN A 119 -6.09 1.07 5.15
CA GLN A 119 -5.74 1.03 3.73
C GLN A 119 -5.88 2.41 3.07
N GLN A 120 -6.90 3.20 3.40
CA GLN A 120 -7.04 4.58 2.89
C GLN A 120 -5.85 5.45 3.31
N ILE A 121 -5.48 5.45 4.59
CA ILE A 121 -4.31 6.19 5.10
C ILE A 121 -3.04 5.71 4.39
N THR A 122 -2.83 4.40 4.34
CA THR A 122 -1.65 3.80 3.73
C THR A 122 -1.55 4.15 2.24
N TYR A 123 -2.63 4.01 1.47
CA TYR A 123 -2.61 4.29 0.04
C TYR A 123 -2.53 5.78 -0.27
N VAL A 124 -3.15 6.66 0.52
CA VAL A 124 -2.96 8.10 0.37
C VAL A 124 -1.49 8.47 0.60
N GLY A 125 -0.88 7.97 1.68
CA GLY A 125 0.54 8.19 1.96
C GLY A 125 1.46 7.58 0.89
N LEU A 126 1.18 6.35 0.45
CA LEU A 126 1.96 5.69 -0.59
C LEU A 126 1.91 6.45 -1.91
N LEU A 127 0.71 6.76 -2.40
CA LEU A 127 0.50 7.35 -3.73
C LEU A 127 0.87 8.83 -3.80
N ASN A 128 0.71 9.60 -2.71
CA ASN A 128 0.89 11.05 -2.72
C ASN A 128 2.16 11.53 -1.99
N ILE A 129 2.83 10.67 -1.23
CA ILE A 129 4.05 11.02 -0.51
C ILE A 129 5.20 10.12 -0.93
N LEU A 130 5.10 8.81 -0.68
CA LEU A 130 6.25 7.91 -0.85
C LEU A 130 6.61 7.69 -2.33
N LEU A 131 5.63 7.42 -3.20
CA LEU A 131 5.91 7.26 -4.64
C LEU A 131 6.41 8.57 -5.28
N PRO A 132 5.79 9.75 -5.07
CA PRO A 132 6.33 11.01 -5.57
C PRO A 132 7.74 11.29 -5.07
N PHE A 133 8.01 11.03 -3.78
CA PHE A 133 9.36 11.15 -3.21
C PHE A 133 10.36 10.25 -3.95
N GLN A 134 10.01 8.99 -4.20
CA GLN A 134 10.87 8.05 -4.93
C GLN A 134 11.11 8.50 -6.38
N VAL A 135 10.07 8.97 -7.06
CA VAL A 135 10.15 9.47 -8.44
C VAL A 135 11.04 10.71 -8.51
N ILE A 136 10.84 11.68 -7.61
CA ILE A 136 11.61 12.93 -7.58
C ILE A 136 13.08 12.62 -7.33
N THR A 137 13.40 11.84 -6.29
CA THR A 137 14.78 11.47 -5.99
C THR A 137 15.42 10.66 -7.11
N GLY A 138 14.67 9.77 -7.78
CA GLY A 138 15.15 9.01 -8.94
C GLY A 138 15.45 9.90 -10.15
N ILE A 139 14.57 10.85 -10.48
CA ILE A 139 14.79 11.83 -11.55
C ILE A 139 16.01 12.69 -11.25
N LEU A 140 16.24 13.07 -9.99
CA LEU A 140 17.40 13.85 -9.59
C LEU A 140 18.72 13.06 -9.74
N ILE A 141 18.73 11.77 -9.38
CA ILE A 141 19.89 10.90 -9.59
C ILE A 141 20.15 10.72 -11.09
N TRP A 142 19.10 10.44 -11.86
CA TRP A 142 19.18 10.27 -13.30
C TRP A 142 19.71 11.54 -13.99
N SER A 143 19.17 12.72 -13.62
CA SER A 143 19.59 13.99 -14.21
C SER A 143 21.02 14.38 -13.83
N ALA A 144 21.47 14.07 -12.62
CA ALA A 144 22.85 14.29 -12.20
C ALA A 144 23.87 13.50 -13.06
N GLY A 145 23.47 12.36 -13.64
CA GLY A 145 24.29 11.58 -14.56
C GLY A 145 24.50 12.26 -15.93
N TYR A 146 23.56 13.08 -16.39
CA TYR A 146 23.65 13.80 -17.67
C TYR A 146 24.11 15.26 -17.50
N TRP A 147 23.73 15.90 -16.40
CA TRP A 147 24.04 17.31 -16.10
C TRP A 147 24.66 17.46 -14.71
N PRO A 148 25.97 17.17 -14.54
CA PRO A 148 26.61 17.18 -13.23
C PRO A 148 26.55 18.52 -12.49
N SER A 149 26.50 19.64 -13.22
CA SER A 149 26.41 20.99 -12.65
C SER A 149 25.08 21.26 -11.93
N TRP A 150 24.00 20.59 -12.31
CA TRP A 150 22.70 20.69 -11.63
C TRP A 150 22.67 19.85 -10.35
N GLY A 151 23.28 18.67 -10.38
CA GLY A 151 23.34 17.76 -9.24
C GLY A 151 24.09 18.36 -8.04
N SER A 152 25.14 19.14 -8.28
CA SER A 152 25.95 19.75 -7.21
C SER A 152 25.21 20.85 -6.43
N MET A 153 24.25 21.56 -7.06
CA MET A 153 23.45 22.61 -6.40
C MET A 153 22.50 22.07 -5.31
N LEU A 154 22.12 20.79 -5.40
CA LEU A 154 21.23 20.11 -4.45
C LEU A 154 21.98 19.23 -3.44
N GLY A 155 23.29 19.49 -3.27
CA GLY A 155 24.15 18.72 -2.37
C GLY A 155 24.68 17.41 -2.95
N GLY A 156 24.41 17.11 -4.23
CA GLY A 156 24.98 15.98 -4.96
C GLY A 156 24.42 14.61 -4.55
N LEU A 157 25.06 13.56 -5.11
CA LEU A 157 24.67 12.17 -4.84
C LEU A 157 24.83 11.77 -3.37
N THR A 158 25.66 12.47 -2.60
CA THR A 158 25.86 12.22 -1.16
C THR A 158 24.61 12.48 -0.33
N ILE A 159 23.69 13.34 -0.79
CA ILE A 159 22.39 13.59 -0.13
C ILE A 159 21.28 12.82 -0.84
N ILE A 160 21.23 12.88 -2.17
CA ILE A 160 20.09 12.37 -2.93
C ILE A 160 20.05 10.84 -2.95
N ALA A 161 21.21 10.17 -3.05
CA ALA A 161 21.24 8.71 -3.09
C ALA A 161 20.79 8.04 -1.77
N PRO A 162 21.21 8.51 -0.57
CA PRO A 162 20.64 8.01 0.68
C PRO A 162 19.13 8.24 0.82
N LEU A 163 18.62 9.37 0.34
CA LEU A 163 17.18 9.65 0.34
C LEU A 163 16.41 8.68 -0.55
N HIS A 164 16.89 8.45 -1.78
CA HIS A 164 16.30 7.45 -2.68
C HIS A 164 16.34 6.05 -2.07
N ASN A 165 17.46 5.69 -1.41
CA ASN A 165 17.60 4.42 -0.72
C ASN A 165 16.62 4.28 0.45
N LEU A 166 16.45 5.33 1.26
CA LEU A 166 15.45 5.35 2.34
C LEU A 166 14.05 5.09 1.79
N GLY A 167 13.67 5.77 0.70
CA GLY A 167 12.39 5.53 0.02
C GLY A 167 12.26 4.09 -0.50
N SER A 168 13.33 3.52 -1.07
CA SER A 168 13.37 2.11 -1.49
C SER A 168 13.10 1.15 -0.33
N TRP A 169 13.70 1.36 0.84
CA TRP A 169 13.44 0.55 2.04
C TRP A 169 12.00 0.68 2.55
N MET A 170 11.41 1.87 2.48
CA MET A 170 10.01 2.08 2.83
C MET A 170 9.07 1.37 1.85
N ILE A 171 9.36 1.40 0.54
CA ILE A 171 8.58 0.68 -0.48
C ILE A 171 8.70 -0.83 -0.28
N LEU A 172 9.92 -1.34 0.01
CA LEU A 172 10.13 -2.75 0.30
C LEU A 172 9.35 -3.19 1.55
N THR A 173 9.37 -2.38 2.61
CA THR A 173 8.59 -2.64 3.83
C THR A 173 7.09 -2.68 3.52
N PHE A 174 6.60 -1.71 2.75
CA PHE A 174 5.21 -1.70 2.30
C PHE A 174 4.88 -2.97 1.51
N LEU A 175 5.74 -3.40 0.58
CA LEU A 175 5.54 -4.60 -0.22
C LEU A 175 5.40 -5.86 0.67
N VAL A 176 6.30 -6.04 1.64
CA VAL A 176 6.26 -7.18 2.56
C VAL A 176 4.97 -7.20 3.37
N VAL A 177 4.60 -6.06 3.98
CA VAL A 177 3.36 -5.93 4.75
C VAL A 177 2.14 -6.13 3.86
N HIS A 178 2.15 -5.57 2.64
CA HIS A 178 1.06 -5.68 1.69
C HIS A 178 0.82 -7.15 1.31
N VAL A 179 1.86 -7.88 0.90
CA VAL A 179 1.76 -9.30 0.56
C VAL A 179 1.26 -10.10 1.74
N TYR A 180 1.79 -9.86 2.95
CA TYR A 180 1.28 -10.51 4.17
C TYR A 180 -0.23 -10.27 4.37
N LEU A 181 -0.68 -9.01 4.32
CA LEU A 181 -2.09 -8.68 4.49
C LEU A 181 -2.99 -9.24 3.38
N THR A 182 -2.47 -9.50 2.18
CA THR A 182 -3.26 -10.21 1.16
C THR A 182 -3.59 -11.65 1.58
N THR A 183 -2.76 -12.26 2.45
CA THR A 183 -2.99 -13.62 2.95
C THR A 183 -3.97 -13.71 4.11
N THR A 184 -4.41 -12.57 4.66
CA THR A 184 -5.31 -12.53 5.83
C THR A 184 -6.78 -12.43 5.46
N GLY A 185 -7.16 -12.89 4.25
CA GLY A 185 -8.56 -13.00 3.84
C GLY A 185 -9.24 -14.24 4.43
N HIS A 186 -10.50 -14.48 4.05
CA HIS A 186 -11.25 -15.68 4.46
C HIS A 186 -10.56 -17.00 4.03
N THR A 187 -9.72 -16.93 2.99
CA THR A 187 -8.69 -17.94 2.71
C THR A 187 -7.39 -17.22 2.35
N VAL A 188 -6.26 -17.93 2.47
CA VAL A 188 -4.90 -17.41 2.17
C VAL A 188 -4.78 -16.81 0.78
N LEU A 189 -5.53 -17.32 -0.21
CA LEU A 189 -5.48 -16.86 -1.59
C LEU A 189 -6.68 -16.01 -2.01
N ALA A 190 -7.62 -15.73 -1.11
CA ALA A 190 -8.87 -15.02 -1.43
C ALA A 190 -8.61 -13.68 -2.12
N ASN A 191 -7.82 -12.82 -1.47
CA ASN A 191 -7.56 -11.46 -1.98
C ASN A 191 -6.73 -11.49 -3.27
N ILE A 192 -5.79 -12.43 -3.39
CA ILE A 192 -4.97 -12.61 -4.59
C ILE A 192 -5.85 -13.05 -5.76
N LYS A 193 -6.72 -14.05 -5.54
CA LYS A 193 -7.69 -14.53 -6.53
C LYS A 193 -8.65 -13.42 -6.95
N ALA A 194 -9.10 -12.59 -6.01
CA ALA A 194 -9.92 -11.42 -6.34
C ALA A 194 -9.16 -10.44 -7.23
N MET A 195 -7.88 -10.19 -6.97
CA MET A 195 -7.06 -9.28 -7.77
C MET A 195 -6.67 -9.84 -9.15
N VAL A 196 -6.71 -11.16 -9.33
CA VAL A 196 -6.50 -11.80 -10.64
C VAL A 196 -7.81 -11.84 -11.44
N THR A 197 -8.88 -12.33 -10.82
CA THR A 197 -10.16 -12.61 -11.51
C THR A 197 -11.10 -11.42 -11.56
N GLY A 198 -10.94 -10.46 -10.65
CA GLY A 198 -11.85 -9.34 -10.43
C GLY A 198 -13.03 -9.65 -9.51
N PHE A 199 -13.25 -10.91 -9.13
CA PHE A 199 -14.37 -11.32 -8.29
C PHE A 199 -13.91 -11.62 -6.87
N ASP A 200 -14.60 -11.03 -5.90
CA ASP A 200 -14.36 -11.25 -4.47
C ASP A 200 -15.58 -11.93 -3.84
N ASP A 201 -15.34 -12.90 -2.96
CA ASP A 201 -16.38 -13.60 -2.21
C ASP A 201 -16.53 -12.89 -0.87
N VAL A 202 -17.47 -11.95 -0.81
CA VAL A 202 -17.59 -11.02 0.31
C VAL A 202 -18.60 -11.53 1.33
N GLU A 203 -18.27 -11.47 2.61
CA GLU A 203 -19.24 -11.72 3.67
C GLU A 203 -20.29 -10.60 3.68
N ILE A 204 -21.57 -10.98 3.66
CA ILE A 204 -22.65 -10.06 3.96
C ILE A 204 -22.60 -9.84 5.46
N ILE A 205 -21.77 -8.91 5.91
CA ILE A 205 -21.74 -8.52 7.32
C ILE A 205 -22.95 -7.62 7.51
N GLU A 206 -24.04 -8.16 8.05
CA GLU A 206 -24.93 -7.33 8.86
C GLU A 206 -24.05 -6.75 9.96
N GLU A 207 -23.75 -5.46 9.85
CA GLU A 207 -22.86 -4.72 10.75
C GLU A 207 -23.07 -5.22 12.19
N SER A 208 -22.11 -5.99 12.69
CA SER A 208 -22.37 -6.82 13.85
C SER A 208 -22.79 -5.92 15.01
N GLN A 209 -23.77 -6.36 15.80
CA GLN A 209 -24.29 -5.56 16.90
C GLN A 209 -23.15 -5.08 17.83
N GLN A 210 -22.07 -5.86 17.90
CA GLN A 210 -20.81 -5.56 18.58
C GLN A 210 -20.05 -4.36 17.95
N VAL A 211 -19.89 -4.30 16.63
CA VAL A 211 -19.26 -3.16 15.93
C VAL A 211 -20.13 -1.90 16.08
N ARG A 212 -21.46 -2.03 15.96
CA ARG A 212 -22.39 -0.91 16.21
C ARG A 212 -22.28 -0.37 17.62
N THR A 213 -22.21 -1.24 18.62
CA THR A 213 -21.99 -0.84 20.02
C THR A 213 -20.66 -0.11 20.16
N MET A 214 -19.56 -0.64 19.61
CA MET A 214 -18.25 -0.01 19.66
C MET A 214 -18.20 1.37 18.97
N LEU A 215 -18.80 1.49 17.79
CA LEU A 215 -18.89 2.77 17.06
C LEU A 215 -19.78 3.79 17.79
N GLY A 216 -20.77 3.32 18.57
CA GLY A 216 -21.62 4.16 19.42
C GLY A 216 -20.91 4.76 20.64
N MET A 217 -19.80 4.18 21.10
CA MET A 217 -19.04 4.67 22.27
C MET A 217 -18.33 5.99 21.99
N LYS A 218 -18.07 6.81 23.03
CA LYS A 218 -17.11 7.91 22.87
C LYS A 218 -15.72 7.33 22.65
N LEU A 219 -14.88 8.01 21.87
CA LEU A 219 -13.56 7.48 21.50
C LEU A 219 -12.71 7.10 22.72
N LYS A 220 -12.73 7.91 23.79
CA LYS A 220 -12.06 7.62 25.06
C LYS A 220 -12.54 6.32 25.71
N ASP A 221 -13.83 6.03 25.62
CA ASP A 221 -14.46 4.86 26.25
C ASP A 221 -14.20 3.62 25.40
N LEU A 222 -14.19 3.76 24.07
CA LEU A 222 -13.77 2.71 23.13
C LEU A 222 -12.31 2.32 23.40
N VAL A 223 -11.41 3.29 23.42
CA VAL A 223 -9.97 3.06 23.69
C VAL A 223 -9.79 2.40 25.06
N LYS A 224 -10.50 2.86 26.09
CA LYS A 224 -10.43 2.25 27.43
C LYS A 224 -10.94 0.81 27.45
N ALA A 225 -12.13 0.54 26.92
CA ALA A 225 -12.71 -0.81 26.89
C ALA A 225 -11.82 -1.80 26.13
N VAL A 226 -11.15 -1.30 25.09
CA VAL A 226 -10.17 -2.06 24.31
C VAL A 226 -8.92 -2.36 25.13
N ILE A 227 -8.31 -1.35 25.75
CA ILE A 227 -7.13 -1.51 26.61
C ILE A 227 -7.46 -2.53 27.70
N ASP A 228 -8.63 -2.41 28.33
CA ASP A 228 -9.08 -3.34 29.37
C ASP A 228 -9.27 -4.76 28.80
N THR A 229 -9.79 -4.93 27.59
CA THR A 229 -9.96 -6.26 26.97
C THR A 229 -8.64 -6.95 26.64
N VAL A 230 -7.66 -6.18 26.13
CA VAL A 230 -6.31 -6.67 25.83
C VAL A 230 -5.57 -6.98 27.14
N MET A 231 -5.55 -6.04 28.10
CA MET A 231 -4.76 -6.15 29.33
C MET A 231 -5.34 -7.12 30.37
N LYS A 232 -6.67 -7.30 30.43
CA LYS A 232 -7.30 -8.13 31.46
C LYS A 232 -7.12 -9.64 31.22
N LYS A 233 -6.77 -10.04 29.99
CA LYS A 233 -6.70 -11.45 29.60
C LYS A 233 -5.27 -11.99 29.41
N ASP A 234 -4.26 -11.13 29.47
CA ASP A 234 -2.84 -11.55 29.67
C ASP A 234 -2.55 -11.96 31.13
N ARG A 235 -3.55 -11.85 32.02
CA ARG A 235 -3.46 -12.25 33.45
C ARG A 235 -4.18 -13.57 33.76
N THR A 236 -4.67 -14.29 32.76
CA THR A 236 -5.36 -15.59 32.90
C THR A 236 -4.77 -16.60 31.94
#